data_AF-A0A4P6UFF6-F1
#
_entry.id   AF-A0A4P6UFF6-F1
#
_cell.length_a   1.000
_cell.length_b   1.000
_cell.length_c   1.000
_cell.angle_alpha   90.00
_cell.angle_beta   90.00
_cell.angle_gamma   90.00
#
_symmetry.space_group_name_H-M   'P 1'
#
loop_
_entity.id
_entity.type
_entity.pdbx_description
1 polymer ?
#
loop_
_entity_poly.entity_id
_entity_poly.type
_entity_poly.pdbx_seq_one_letter_code
_entity_poly.pdbx_strand_id
1 'polypeptide(L)'
;MSNDPVQLPPPQTRARERENRQFAEELRSSPGRWALYPWPTRYPHSTKHRLRTGMAAAFGSGFESEVRAGVVYVRYNPQQPAAALDLSA
;
A
#
# COMPACT_ATOMS: atom_id res chain seq x y z
N MET A 1 -7.77 25.67 9.24
CA MET A 1 -8.36 24.45 8.65
C MET A 1 -7.52 23.29 9.16
N SER A 2 -8.03 22.58 10.17
CA SER A 2 -7.34 21.44 10.76
C SER A 2 -7.48 20.26 9.81
N ASN A 3 -6.35 19.80 9.24
CA ASN A 3 -6.29 18.49 8.60
C ASN A 3 -6.39 17.46 9.73
N ASP A 4 -7.58 16.93 9.95
CA ASP A 4 -7.74 15.76 10.82
C ASP A 4 -6.86 14.63 10.28
N PRO A 5 -6.02 13.99 11.12
CA PRO A 5 -5.26 12.84 10.70
C PRO A 5 -6.25 11.76 10.30
N VAL A 6 -6.23 11.37 9.02
CA VAL A 6 -7.03 10.27 8.48
C VAL A 6 -6.74 9.03 9.33
N GLN A 7 -7.68 8.70 10.23
CA GLN A 7 -7.56 7.54 11.10
C GLN A 7 -7.76 6.30 10.24
N LEU A 8 -6.66 5.63 9.92
CA LEU A 8 -6.67 4.46 9.04
C LEU A 8 -7.45 3.30 9.71
N PRO A 9 -8.21 2.51 8.93
CA PRO A 9 -8.91 1.35 9.45
C PRO A 9 -7.93 0.35 10.07
N PRO A 10 -8.36 -0.44 11.08
CA PRO A 10 -7.49 -1.40 11.74
C PRO A 10 -6.97 -2.45 10.74
N PRO A 11 -5.71 -2.90 10.89
CA PRO A 11 -5.11 -3.95 10.08
C PRO A 11 -5.96 -5.21 9.95
N GLN A 12 -6.20 -5.70 8.73
CA GLN A 12 -6.82 -7.01 8.55
C GLN A 12 -5.83 -8.17 8.78
N THR A 13 -4.51 -7.90 8.83
CA THR A 13 -3.49 -8.86 9.29
C THR A 13 -2.34 -8.11 9.99
N ARG A 14 -2.00 -8.50 11.23
CA ARG A 14 -0.86 -7.93 12.01
C ARG A 14 0.52 -8.43 11.54
N ALA A 15 0.56 -9.33 10.56
CA ALA A 15 1.81 -9.89 10.08
C ALA A 15 2.69 -8.77 9.49
N ARG A 16 3.89 -8.59 10.07
CA ARG A 16 4.92 -7.63 9.62
C ARG A 16 4.45 -6.17 9.64
N GLU A 17 3.58 -5.82 10.59
CA GLU A 17 2.99 -4.49 10.70
C GLU A 17 4.05 -3.39 10.83
N ARG A 18 5.08 -3.60 11.66
CA ARG A 18 6.15 -2.62 11.91
C ARG A 18 6.96 -2.35 10.64
N GLU A 19 7.33 -3.39 9.93
CA GLU A 19 8.14 -3.32 8.71
C GLU A 19 7.33 -2.70 7.56
N ASN A 20 6.07 -3.09 7.42
CA ASN A 20 5.17 -2.49 6.44
C ASN A 20 4.95 -0.99 6.74
N ARG A 21 4.95 -0.60 8.02
CA ARG A 21 4.82 0.80 8.43
C ARG A 21 6.05 1.62 8.06
N GLN A 22 7.24 1.11 8.37
CA GLN A 22 8.49 1.75 7.98
C GLN A 22 8.57 1.92 6.46
N PHE A 23 8.29 0.86 5.70
CA PHE A 23 8.31 0.94 4.24
C PHE A 23 7.24 1.91 3.68
N ALA A 24 6.05 1.94 4.27
CA ALA A 24 5.01 2.90 3.87
C ALA A 24 5.42 4.36 4.21
N GLU A 25 6.07 4.60 5.35
CA GLU A 25 6.62 5.91 5.73
C GLU A 25 7.74 6.36 4.78
N GLU A 26 8.64 5.46 4.39
CA GLU A 26 9.68 5.73 3.39
C GLU A 26 9.07 6.17 2.06
N LEU A 27 8.06 5.46 1.56
CA LEU A 27 7.36 5.82 0.33
C LEU A 27 6.62 7.16 0.46
N ARG A 28 6.02 7.46 1.62
CA ARG A 28 5.39 8.77 1.88
C ARG A 28 6.41 9.91 1.87
N SER A 29 7.66 9.67 2.30
CA SER A 29 8.74 10.66 2.25
C SER A 29 9.24 10.93 0.82
N SER A 30 8.92 10.07 -0.14
CA SER A 30 9.28 10.22 -1.56
C SER A 30 8.10 9.88 -2.49
N PRO A 31 7.04 10.72 -2.53
CA PRO A 31 5.85 10.45 -3.34
C PRO A 31 6.17 10.23 -4.83
N GLY A 32 5.41 9.34 -5.48
CA GLY A 32 5.55 9.01 -6.90
C GLY A 32 6.67 8.00 -7.21
N ARG A 33 7.62 7.78 -6.29
CA ARG A 33 8.71 6.81 -6.47
C ARG A 33 8.22 5.38 -6.35
N TRP A 34 8.52 4.56 -7.34
CA TRP A 34 8.36 3.11 -7.27
C TRP A 34 9.49 2.48 -6.47
N ALA A 35 9.13 1.62 -5.51
CA ALA A 35 10.05 0.78 -4.76
C ALA A 35 9.61 -0.68 -4.80
N LEU A 36 10.60 -1.58 -4.75
CA LEU A 36 10.36 -3.01 -4.64
C LEU A 36 9.82 -3.32 -3.25
N TYR A 37 8.74 -4.10 -3.18
CA TYR A 37 8.21 -4.56 -1.91
C TYR A 37 9.25 -5.46 -1.22
N PRO A 38 9.68 -5.14 0.01
CA PRO A 38 10.90 -5.70 0.60
C PRO A 38 10.82 -7.21 0.89
N TRP A 39 9.62 -7.81 0.76
CA TRP A 39 9.41 -9.20 1.09
C TRP A 39 9.12 -10.04 -0.15
N PRO A 40 9.88 -11.14 -0.35
CA PRO A 40 9.52 -12.12 -1.36
C PRO A 40 8.13 -12.67 -1.04
N THR A 41 7.26 -12.65 -2.04
CA THR A 41 5.87 -13.08 -1.92
C THR A 41 5.64 -14.25 -2.86
N ARG A 42 5.17 -15.37 -2.30
CA ARG A 42 4.75 -16.55 -3.06
C ARG A 42 3.55 -16.26 -3.96
N TYR A 43 2.77 -15.22 -3.64
CA TYR A 43 1.53 -14.84 -4.30
C TYR A 43 1.55 -13.33 -4.62
N PRO A 44 2.38 -12.89 -5.59
CA PRO A 44 2.61 -11.46 -5.84
C PRO A 44 1.33 -10.70 -6.21
N HIS A 45 0.40 -11.33 -6.92
CA HIS A 45 -0.91 -10.74 -7.24
C HIS A 45 -1.80 -10.55 -6.02
N SER A 46 -1.77 -11.48 -5.06
CA SER A 46 -2.50 -11.35 -3.79
C SER A 46 -1.90 -10.23 -2.94
N THR A 47 -0.56 -10.17 -2.88
CA THR A 47 0.16 -9.09 -2.19
C THR A 47 -0.15 -7.72 -2.81
N LYS A 48 -0.09 -7.60 -4.14
CA LYS A 48 -0.52 -6.39 -4.87
C LYS A 48 -1.93 -5.97 -4.46
N HIS A 49 -2.90 -6.90 -4.50
CA HIS A 49 -4.28 -6.58 -4.15
C HIS A 49 -4.39 -6.01 -2.73
N ARG A 50 -3.78 -6.68 -1.73
CA ARG A 50 -3.84 -6.23 -0.32
C ARG A 50 -3.18 -4.88 -0.07
N LEU A 51 -2.08 -4.59 -0.77
CA LEU A 51 -1.37 -3.32 -0.66
C LEU A 51 -2.20 -2.18 -1.29
N ARG A 52 -2.78 -2.42 -2.47
CA ARG A 52 -3.64 -1.46 -3.17
C ARG A 52 -4.93 -1.15 -2.40
N THR A 53 -5.53 -2.16 -1.77
CA THR A 53 -6.81 -2.00 -1.04
C THR A 53 -6.63 -1.55 0.41
N GLY A 54 -5.40 -1.31 0.86
CA GLY A 54 -5.14 -0.93 2.26
C GLY A 54 -5.42 -2.05 3.28
N MET A 55 -5.69 -3.29 2.83
CA MET A 55 -5.85 -4.45 3.71
C MET A 55 -4.55 -4.78 4.47
N ALA A 56 -3.40 -4.40 3.90
CA ALA A 56 -2.14 -4.37 4.63
C ALA A 56 -2.13 -3.18 5.59
N ALA A 57 -2.31 -3.49 6.88
CA ALA A 57 -2.14 -2.69 8.10
C ALA A 57 -1.59 -1.27 7.96
N ALA A 58 -0.47 -1.15 7.26
CA ALA A 58 0.40 0.00 7.31
C ALA A 58 0.35 0.89 6.06
N PHE A 59 -0.27 0.41 4.98
CA PHE A 59 -0.36 1.13 3.71
C PHE A 59 -1.56 2.08 3.71
N GLY A 60 -2.75 1.65 4.14
CA GLY A 60 -3.92 2.55 4.14
C GLY A 60 -4.26 3.03 2.71
N SER A 61 -4.58 4.31 2.55
CA SER A 61 -4.89 4.94 1.26
C SER A 61 -3.70 5.63 0.60
N GLY A 62 -3.82 5.92 -0.70
CA GLY A 62 -2.77 6.60 -1.45
C GLY A 62 -1.62 5.71 -1.91
N PHE A 63 -1.78 4.38 -1.90
CA PHE A 63 -0.76 3.47 -2.40
C PHE A 63 -1.20 2.78 -3.68
N GLU A 64 -0.30 2.80 -4.66
CA GLU A 64 -0.41 2.01 -5.87
C GLU A 64 0.55 0.84 -5.80
N SER A 65 0.12 -0.28 -6.36
CA SER A 65 1.01 -1.44 -6.49
C SER A 65 0.78 -2.17 -7.79
N GLU A 66 1.85 -2.75 -8.30
CA GLU A 66 1.85 -3.54 -9.53
C GLU A 66 2.82 -4.71 -9.43
N VAL A 67 2.65 -5.69 -10.31
CA VAL A 67 3.55 -6.85 -10.40
C VAL A 67 4.30 -6.75 -11.72
N ARG A 68 5.64 -6.67 -11.66
CA ARG A 68 6.51 -6.73 -12.84
C ARG A 68 7.39 -7.97 -12.72
N ALA A 69 7.29 -8.90 -13.68
CA ALA A 69 8.05 -10.16 -13.67
C ALA A 69 7.98 -10.95 -12.34
N GLY A 70 6.80 -11.01 -11.71
CA GLY A 70 6.60 -11.70 -10.43
C GLY A 70 7.04 -10.92 -9.18
N VAL A 71 7.57 -9.71 -9.34
CA VAL A 71 7.99 -8.84 -8.24
C VAL A 71 6.96 -7.75 -8.01
N VAL A 72 6.63 -7.48 -6.74
CA VAL A 72 5.69 -6.43 -6.36
C VAL A 72 6.42 -5.09 -6.24
N TYR A 73 5.94 -4.09 -6.96
CA TYR A 73 6.36 -2.70 -6.84
C TYR A 73 5.26 -1.90 -6.18
N VAL A 74 5.63 -0.94 -5.34
CA VAL A 74 4.71 -0.08 -4.61
C VAL A 74 5.18 1.36 -4.73
N ARG A 75 4.24 2.29 -4.88
CA ARG A 75 4.49 3.73 -4.74
C ARG A 75 3.42 4.37 -3.89
N TYR A 76 3.76 5.49 -3.26
CA TYR A 76 2.78 6.38 -2.65
C TYR A 76 2.38 7.47 -3.65
N ASN A 77 1.09 7.58 -3.95
CA ASN A 77 0.48 8.64 -4.73
C ASN A 77 -0.68 9.26 -3.92
N PRO A 78 -0.47 10.43 -3.28
CA PRO A 78 -1.47 11.06 -2.43
C PRO A 78 -2.72 11.52 -3.19
N GLN A 79 -2.64 11.64 -4.53
CA GLN A 79 -3.77 12.02 -5.38
C GLN A 79 -4.67 10.82 -5.72
N GLN A 80 -4.22 9.60 -5.43
CA GLN A 80 -4.99 8.40 -5.69
C GLN A 80 -5.75 8.01 -4.42
N PRO A 81 -7.09 8.12 -4.38
CA PRO A 81 -7.86 7.56 -3.27
C PRO A 81 -7.52 6.06 -3.13
N ALA A 82 -7.50 5.53 -1.89
CA ALA A 82 -7.51 4.07 -1.66
C ALA A 82 -8.55 3.51 -2.61
N ALA A 83 -8.11 2.69 -3.59
CA ALA A 83 -8.91 2.35 -4.75
C ALA A 83 -10.37 2.23 -4.35
N ALA A 84 -11.17 3.27 -4.65
CA ALA A 84 -12.61 3.19 -4.55
C ALA A 84 -12.94 1.92 -5.31
N LEU A 85 -13.58 0.98 -4.62
CA LEU A 85 -13.97 -0.34 -5.11
C LEU A 85 -14.31 -0.25 -6.60
N ASP A 86 -13.32 -0.52 -7.46
CA ASP A 86 -13.56 -0.52 -8.89
C ASP A 86 -14.21 -1.86 -9.20
N LEU A 87 -15.50 -1.90 -8.87
CA LEU A 87 -16.53 -2.83 -9.31
C LEU A 87 -17.00 -2.40 -10.72
N SER A 88 -16.06 -2.12 -11.63
CA SER A 88 -16.41 -1.84 -13.03
C SER A 88 -15.73 -2.86 -13.93
N ALA A 89 -16.58 -3.78 -14.40
CA ALA A 89 -16.45 -4.71 -15.54
C ALA A 89 -15.57 -5.96 -15.37
#